data_AF-A0A744KH43-F1
#
_entry.id   AF-A0A744KH43-F1
#
_cell.length_a   1.000
_cell.length_b   1.000
_cell.length_c   1.000
_cell.angle_alpha   90.00
_cell.angle_beta   90.00
_cell.angle_gamma   90.00
#
_symmetry.space_group_name_H-M   'P 1'
#
loop_
_entity.id
_entity.type
_entity.pdbx_description
1 polymer ?
#
loop_
_entity_poly.entity_id
_entity_poly.type
_entity_poly.pdbx_seq_one_letter_code
_entity_poly.pdbx_strand_id
1 'polypeptide(L)'
;NKKQLDTAIASISGGVSADEAQKMADTAQHNAVTEAKTYTDTEISNVLNSGSSTADGGFAIGRDATATEQLSTATGGAAHATGAGSTATGSNAIASGMNSTATGIAAHATKDNSTATGLGTRAEGNSSTATGARAYATGVDSTATGSLSIASGKNSVALGANAVARNDNEVNIGIWTVAGSGGTASNTQTGTRTLSGLSDGVNSDEAVNKGQLDTAKASAISEANKYTDTAKADAISEAKSYTDTAKTAAISEAKGYTDTAKTAAISEAKSYTDTAKTAAISEAKSYTDTAKTAAISEAKSYTDTAKTAAISEAKSYTDTAK
;
A
#
# COMPACT_ATOMS: atom_id res chain seq x y z
N ASN A 1 87.77 -1.03 -90.80
CA ASN A 1 86.46 -0.34 -90.66
C ASN A 1 85.44 -1.05 -89.79
N LYS A 2 85.75 -2.24 -89.23
CA LYS A 2 85.41 -2.69 -87.85
C LYS A 2 84.24 -1.97 -87.17
N LYS A 3 84.40 -0.68 -86.89
CA LYS A 3 83.35 0.19 -86.33
C LYS A 3 81.98 0.14 -87.04
N GLN A 4 81.91 0.05 -88.37
CA GLN A 4 80.63 -0.07 -89.11
C GLN A 4 79.90 -1.39 -88.83
N LEU A 5 80.63 -2.46 -88.55
CA LEU A 5 80.04 -3.74 -88.18
C LEU A 5 79.65 -3.75 -86.70
N ASP A 6 80.47 -3.11 -85.85
CA ASP A 6 80.12 -2.79 -84.46
C ASP A 6 78.84 -1.92 -84.41
N THR A 7 78.59 -1.12 -85.45
CA THR A 7 77.37 -0.32 -85.60
C THR A 7 76.14 -1.19 -85.90
N ALA A 8 76.24 -2.19 -86.78
CA ALA A 8 75.11 -3.08 -87.08
C ALA A 8 74.75 -3.98 -85.90
N ILE A 9 75.75 -4.46 -85.16
CA ILE A 9 75.55 -5.27 -83.97
C ILE A 9 74.97 -4.41 -82.83
N ALA A 10 75.40 -3.16 -82.70
CA ALA A 10 74.77 -2.19 -81.79
C ALA A 10 73.27 -2.01 -82.09
N SER A 11 72.87 -2.06 -83.37
CA SER A 11 71.47 -1.94 -83.79
C SER A 11 70.60 -3.20 -83.58
N ILE A 12 71.18 -4.41 -83.47
CA ILE A 12 70.45 -5.59 -82.96
C ILE A 12 70.41 -5.56 -81.42
N SER A 13 71.47 -5.10 -80.74
CA SER A 13 71.55 -5.10 -79.27
C SER A 13 70.76 -3.99 -78.59
N GLY A 14 70.32 -2.97 -79.34
CA GLY A 14 69.67 -1.77 -78.81
C GLY A 14 68.35 -2.03 -78.08
N GLY A 15 67.66 -3.14 -78.43
CA GLY A 15 66.44 -3.60 -77.75
C GLY A 15 65.35 -2.53 -77.68
N VAL A 16 64.29 -2.83 -76.93
CA VAL A 16 63.49 -1.76 -76.35
C VAL A 16 64.39 -1.10 -75.31
N SER A 17 64.64 0.20 -75.46
CA SER A 17 65.42 0.91 -74.46
C SER A 17 64.70 0.85 -73.11
N ALA A 18 65.44 0.89 -72.00
CA ALA A 18 64.84 0.85 -70.67
C ALA A 18 63.78 1.96 -70.50
N ASP A 19 64.04 3.13 -71.09
CA ASP A 19 63.12 4.26 -71.08
C ASP A 19 61.81 3.97 -71.85
N GLU A 20 61.87 3.29 -73.00
CA GLU A 20 60.68 2.91 -73.76
C GLU A 20 59.88 1.80 -73.09
N ALA A 21 60.54 0.79 -72.51
CA ALA A 21 59.88 -0.29 -71.78
C ALA A 21 59.16 0.26 -70.54
N GLN A 22 59.78 1.22 -69.86
CA GLN A 22 59.17 1.93 -68.75
C GLN A 22 57.96 2.73 -69.22
N LYS A 23 58.09 3.49 -70.31
CA LYS A 23 56.99 4.28 -70.88
C LYS A 23 55.77 3.43 -71.26
N MET A 24 56.00 2.21 -71.75
CA MET A 24 54.94 1.25 -72.06
C MET A 24 54.32 0.62 -70.81
N ALA A 25 55.14 0.25 -69.81
CA ALA A 25 54.66 -0.25 -68.53
C ALA A 25 53.81 0.80 -67.80
N ASP A 26 54.27 2.04 -67.81
CA ASP A 26 53.55 3.19 -67.27
C ASP A 26 52.23 3.41 -68.00
N THR A 27 52.22 3.29 -69.34
CA THR A 27 50.99 3.41 -70.14
C THR A 27 50.00 2.28 -69.84
N ALA A 28 50.46 1.03 -69.72
CA ALA A 28 49.62 -0.11 -69.40
C ALA A 28 49.05 -0.02 -67.98
N GLN A 29 49.86 0.42 -67.02
CA GLN A 29 49.43 0.62 -65.65
C GLN A 29 48.48 1.81 -65.53
N HIS A 30 48.73 2.88 -66.28
CA HIS A 30 47.84 4.03 -66.40
C HIS A 30 46.46 3.61 -66.91
N ASN A 31 46.39 2.81 -67.98
CA ASN A 31 45.12 2.33 -68.53
C ASN A 31 44.41 1.36 -67.58
N ALA A 32 45.14 0.42 -66.98
CA ALA A 32 44.58 -0.56 -66.05
C ALA A 32 43.95 0.11 -64.81
N VAL A 33 44.56 1.17 -64.27
CA VAL A 33 43.99 1.95 -63.17
C VAL A 33 42.81 2.80 -63.62
N THR A 34 42.92 3.39 -64.81
CA THR A 34 41.86 4.24 -65.38
C THR A 34 40.56 3.44 -65.57
N GLU A 35 40.64 2.22 -66.07
CA GLU A 35 39.48 1.36 -66.28
C GLU A 35 38.93 0.79 -64.96
N ALA A 36 39.83 0.34 -64.07
CA ALA A 36 39.47 -0.16 -62.76
C ALA A 36 38.69 0.89 -61.95
N LYS A 37 39.11 2.16 -62.01
CA LYS A 37 38.42 3.24 -61.31
C LYS A 37 37.07 3.59 -61.95
N THR A 38 37.02 3.60 -63.28
CA THR A 38 35.79 3.92 -64.04
C THR A 38 34.66 2.92 -63.76
N TYR A 39 34.99 1.64 -63.65
CA TYR A 39 34.05 0.59 -63.23
C TYR A 39 33.61 0.78 -61.77
N THR A 40 34.55 1.09 -60.86
CA THR A 40 34.26 1.27 -59.43
C THR A 40 33.32 2.46 -59.16
N ASP A 41 33.45 3.52 -59.95
CA ASP A 41 32.67 4.76 -59.80
C ASP A 41 31.25 4.66 -60.41
N THR A 42 31.04 3.85 -61.46
CA THR A 42 29.69 3.53 -62.01
C THR A 42 28.89 2.68 -61.02
N GLU A 43 29.59 1.74 -60.40
CA GLU A 43 29.01 0.83 -59.42
C GLU A 43 28.72 1.53 -58.08
N ILE A 44 29.49 2.56 -57.68
CA ILE A 44 29.20 3.46 -56.54
C ILE A 44 28.20 4.58 -56.91
N SER A 45 27.63 4.56 -58.12
CA SER A 45 26.68 5.60 -58.54
C SER A 45 25.30 5.09 -58.90
N ASN A 46 25.12 3.82 -59.28
CA ASN A 46 23.82 3.20 -59.03
C ASN A 46 23.58 3.01 -57.52
N VAL A 47 24.66 3.11 -56.75
CA VAL A 47 24.66 3.29 -55.29
C VAL A 47 23.93 4.55 -54.95
N LEU A 48 23.18 4.41 -53.87
CA LEU A 48 22.38 5.48 -53.29
C LEU A 48 21.19 5.89 -54.19
N ASN A 49 21.23 5.51 -55.47
CA ASN A 49 20.33 5.95 -56.50
C ASN A 49 19.16 4.99 -56.70
N SER A 50 17.95 5.49 -56.85
CA SER A 50 17.59 6.83 -57.26
C SER A 50 16.43 7.29 -56.41
N GLY A 51 16.65 7.35 -55.08
CA GLY A 51 15.65 7.91 -54.19
C GLY A 51 15.16 9.25 -54.77
N SER A 52 13.86 9.38 -54.98
CA SER A 52 13.25 10.54 -55.61
C SER A 52 12.89 11.57 -54.54
N SER A 53 13.68 12.63 -54.44
CA SER A 53 13.23 13.81 -53.69
C SER A 53 12.63 14.83 -54.65
N THR A 54 11.42 15.30 -54.36
CA THR A 54 10.71 16.30 -55.18
C THR A 54 10.57 17.65 -54.48
N ALA A 55 11.13 17.81 -53.27
CA ALA A 55 10.90 18.97 -52.41
C ALA A 55 12.17 19.68 -51.94
N ASP A 56 12.00 20.95 -51.58
CA ASP A 56 13.07 21.82 -51.09
C ASP A 56 13.71 21.26 -49.80
N GLY A 57 15.03 21.06 -49.84
CA GLY A 57 15.81 20.47 -48.74
C GLY A 57 15.54 18.99 -48.47
N GLY A 58 14.84 18.29 -49.37
CA GLY A 58 14.58 16.86 -49.23
C GLY A 58 15.79 15.98 -49.58
N PHE A 59 15.90 14.83 -48.92
CA PHE A 59 16.96 13.85 -49.16
C PHE A 59 16.37 12.46 -49.30
N ALA A 60 16.58 11.79 -50.43
CA ALA A 60 16.10 10.44 -50.66
C ALA A 60 17.23 9.54 -51.15
N ILE A 61 17.36 8.36 -50.55
CA ILE A 61 18.43 7.42 -50.89
C ILE A 61 17.95 5.98 -50.78
N GLY A 62 18.22 5.18 -51.80
CA GLY A 62 17.70 3.82 -51.95
C GLY A 62 16.60 3.71 -53.01
N ARG A 63 16.48 2.52 -53.60
CA ARG A 63 15.53 2.23 -54.68
C ARG A 63 14.10 2.52 -54.24
N ASP A 64 13.38 3.32 -55.02
CA ASP A 64 11.99 3.74 -54.75
C ASP A 64 11.80 4.55 -53.45
N ALA A 65 12.88 5.00 -52.79
CA ALA A 65 12.75 5.94 -51.68
C ALA A 65 12.17 7.25 -52.20
N THR A 66 11.28 7.90 -51.44
CA THR A 66 10.66 9.18 -51.83
C THR A 66 10.65 10.16 -50.67
N ALA A 67 11.06 11.38 -50.94
CA ALA A 67 11.05 12.52 -50.02
C ALA A 67 10.32 13.69 -50.69
N THR A 68 9.02 13.83 -50.44
CA THR A 68 8.12 14.66 -51.27
C THR A 68 7.75 16.01 -50.66
N GLU A 69 8.13 16.27 -49.42
CA GLU A 69 7.81 17.52 -48.70
C GLU A 69 9.07 18.23 -48.20
N GLN A 70 8.95 19.52 -47.85
CA GLN A 70 10.08 20.34 -47.43
C GLN A 70 10.85 19.69 -46.27
N LEU A 71 12.19 19.64 -46.37
CA LEU A 71 13.10 19.07 -45.36
C LEU A 71 12.87 17.57 -45.04
N SER A 72 12.15 16.83 -45.89
CA SER A 72 11.88 15.41 -45.67
C SER A 72 13.11 14.53 -46.00
N THR A 73 13.35 13.49 -45.20
CA THR A 73 14.49 12.59 -45.35
C THR A 73 14.02 11.14 -45.46
N ALA A 74 14.22 10.49 -46.60
CA ALA A 74 13.89 9.10 -46.84
C ALA A 74 15.16 8.28 -47.11
N THR A 75 15.48 7.31 -46.25
CA THR A 75 16.64 6.44 -46.43
C THR A 75 16.23 4.97 -46.35
N GLY A 76 16.56 4.20 -47.38
CA GLY A 76 16.19 2.79 -47.50
C GLY A 76 15.18 2.52 -48.61
N GLY A 77 15.19 1.30 -49.14
CA GLY A 77 14.36 0.94 -50.29
C GLY A 77 12.86 1.07 -49.99
N ALA A 78 12.13 1.81 -50.83
CA ALA A 78 10.73 2.18 -50.65
C ALA A 78 10.44 2.92 -49.32
N ALA A 79 11.39 3.67 -48.78
CA ALA A 79 11.12 4.60 -47.68
C ALA A 79 10.32 5.81 -48.20
N HIS A 80 9.28 6.23 -47.50
CA HIS A 80 8.40 7.33 -47.88
C HIS A 80 8.37 8.40 -46.79
N ALA A 81 9.07 9.50 -47.00
CA ALA A 81 9.00 10.70 -46.16
C ALA A 81 8.14 11.76 -46.89
N THR A 82 6.85 11.80 -46.60
CA THR A 82 5.87 12.63 -47.35
C THR A 82 5.23 13.71 -46.47
N GLY A 83 5.79 14.00 -45.30
CA GLY A 83 5.39 15.10 -44.44
C GLY A 83 6.50 16.13 -44.35
N ALA A 84 6.15 17.41 -44.18
CA ALA A 84 7.16 18.46 -44.03
C ALA A 84 8.00 18.19 -42.77
N GLY A 85 9.33 18.21 -42.91
CA GLY A 85 10.29 17.88 -41.86
C GLY A 85 10.29 16.40 -41.42
N SER A 86 9.66 15.50 -42.18
CA SER A 86 9.56 14.09 -41.78
C SER A 86 10.82 13.28 -42.09
N THR A 87 11.08 12.22 -41.33
CA THR A 87 12.23 11.34 -41.52
C THR A 87 11.78 9.88 -41.56
N ALA A 88 11.95 9.20 -42.69
CA ALA A 88 11.72 7.77 -42.87
C ALA A 88 13.06 7.06 -43.11
N THR A 89 13.51 6.23 -42.17
CA THR A 89 14.76 5.47 -42.27
C THR A 89 14.49 3.98 -42.08
N GLY A 90 14.70 3.19 -43.13
CA GLY A 90 14.40 1.76 -43.17
C GLY A 90 13.56 1.39 -44.39
N SER A 91 13.67 0.15 -44.84
CA SER A 91 12.89 -0.29 -46.00
C SER A 91 11.40 -0.26 -45.68
N ASN A 92 10.58 0.30 -46.58
CA ASN A 92 9.14 0.51 -46.39
C ASN A 92 8.79 1.37 -45.15
N ALA A 93 9.73 2.14 -44.61
CA ALA A 93 9.40 3.11 -43.55
C ALA A 93 8.51 4.22 -44.14
N ILE A 94 7.47 4.63 -43.43
CA ILE A 94 6.53 5.67 -43.86
C ILE A 94 6.47 6.74 -42.77
N ALA A 95 6.94 7.95 -43.10
CA ALA A 95 6.81 9.14 -42.28
C ALA A 95 5.98 10.18 -43.05
N SER A 96 4.65 10.13 -42.89
CA SER A 96 3.70 10.95 -43.68
C SER A 96 3.08 12.12 -42.92
N GLY A 97 3.34 12.24 -41.62
CA GLY A 97 2.91 13.39 -40.83
C GLY A 97 3.95 14.50 -40.83
N MET A 98 3.53 15.74 -40.58
CA MET A 98 4.45 16.86 -40.37
C MET A 98 5.37 16.56 -39.19
N ASN A 99 6.68 16.77 -39.33
CA ASN A 99 7.72 16.47 -38.34
C ASN A 99 7.71 15.01 -37.82
N SER A 100 7.14 14.06 -38.57
CA SER A 100 7.06 12.67 -38.11
C SER A 100 8.37 11.93 -38.35
N THR A 101 8.70 10.96 -37.50
CA THR A 101 9.93 10.17 -37.60
C THR A 101 9.60 8.69 -37.59
N ALA A 102 9.89 7.97 -38.66
CA ALA A 102 9.76 6.52 -38.77
C ALA A 102 11.13 5.88 -39.00
N THR A 103 11.67 5.21 -37.98
CA THR A 103 12.96 4.51 -38.06
C THR A 103 12.79 3.02 -37.82
N GLY A 104 13.03 2.21 -38.84
CA GLY A 104 12.89 0.75 -38.82
C GLY A 104 12.21 0.24 -40.08
N ILE A 105 12.43 -1.04 -40.40
CA ILE A 105 11.75 -1.69 -41.53
C ILE A 105 10.24 -1.67 -41.26
N ALA A 106 9.47 -1.18 -42.22
CA ALA A 106 8.02 -1.02 -42.10
C ALA A 106 7.57 -0.24 -40.84
N ALA A 107 8.37 0.72 -40.36
CA ALA A 107 7.94 1.67 -39.33
C ALA A 107 7.00 2.72 -39.95
N HIS A 108 5.90 3.05 -39.28
CA HIS A 108 4.85 3.95 -39.76
C HIS A 108 4.62 5.07 -38.74
N ALA A 109 5.02 6.29 -39.08
CA ALA A 109 4.72 7.51 -38.35
C ALA A 109 3.82 8.41 -39.22
N THR A 110 2.50 8.17 -39.16
CA THR A 110 1.56 8.69 -40.16
C THR A 110 0.82 9.96 -39.76
N LYS A 111 1.11 10.49 -38.57
CA LYS A 111 0.47 11.66 -37.96
C LYS A 111 1.50 12.70 -37.57
N ASP A 112 1.04 13.93 -37.40
CA ASP A 112 1.92 15.06 -37.12
C ASP A 112 2.63 14.85 -35.78
N ASN A 113 3.92 15.15 -35.75
CA ASN A 113 4.85 14.99 -34.64
C ASN A 113 4.92 13.54 -34.10
N SER A 114 4.48 12.53 -34.86
CA SER A 114 4.52 11.15 -34.40
C SER A 114 5.90 10.50 -34.61
N THR A 115 6.30 9.61 -33.70
CA THR A 115 7.61 8.94 -33.73
C THR A 115 7.42 7.43 -33.64
N ALA A 116 7.83 6.69 -34.66
CA ALA A 116 7.78 5.23 -34.73
C ALA A 116 9.21 4.67 -34.86
N THR A 117 9.71 3.97 -33.84
CA THR A 117 11.08 3.41 -33.83
C THR A 117 11.07 1.90 -33.57
N GLY A 118 11.37 1.12 -34.60
CA GLY A 118 11.47 -0.35 -34.56
C GLY A 118 10.74 -1.02 -35.72
N LEU A 119 11.03 -2.31 -35.95
CA LEU A 119 10.40 -3.13 -36.99
C LEU A 119 8.87 -3.12 -36.86
N GLY A 120 8.15 -2.72 -37.90
CA GLY A 120 6.70 -2.79 -37.95
C GLY A 120 5.98 -1.91 -36.93
N THR A 121 6.64 -0.88 -36.40
CA THR A 121 6.05 0.06 -35.43
C THR A 121 5.02 0.98 -36.09
N ARG A 122 4.02 1.40 -35.32
CA ARG A 122 2.94 2.28 -35.81
C ARG A 122 2.63 3.37 -34.80
N ALA A 123 3.07 4.60 -35.09
CA ALA A 123 2.68 5.82 -34.40
C ALA A 123 1.65 6.57 -35.25
N GLU A 124 0.38 6.28 -35.00
CA GLU A 124 -0.77 6.68 -35.83
C GLU A 124 -1.72 7.67 -35.13
N GLY A 125 -1.31 8.19 -33.96
CA GLY A 125 -1.94 9.33 -33.29
C GLY A 125 -1.09 10.60 -33.43
N ASN A 126 -1.71 11.77 -33.42
CA ASN A 126 -0.96 13.04 -33.39
C ASN A 126 -0.09 13.07 -32.14
N SER A 127 1.17 13.49 -32.28
CA SER A 127 2.18 13.54 -31.23
C SER A 127 2.43 12.19 -30.53
N SER A 128 2.07 11.06 -31.15
CA SER A 128 2.23 9.76 -30.52
C SER A 128 3.65 9.19 -30.70
N THR A 129 4.10 8.39 -29.73
CA THR A 129 5.42 7.74 -29.77
C THR A 129 5.27 6.23 -29.62
N ALA A 130 5.75 5.46 -30.61
CA ALA A 130 5.79 4.00 -30.57
C ALA A 130 7.24 3.51 -30.70
N THR A 131 7.77 2.85 -29.68
CA THR A 131 9.15 2.33 -29.66
C THR A 131 9.17 0.84 -29.30
N GLY A 132 9.85 0.03 -30.12
CA GLY A 132 9.98 -1.42 -29.96
C GLY A 132 9.23 -2.19 -31.04
N ALA A 133 9.71 -3.39 -31.42
CA ALA A 133 9.16 -4.13 -32.54
C ALA A 133 7.62 -4.29 -32.44
N ARG A 134 6.90 -3.86 -33.47
CA ARG A 134 5.44 -3.90 -33.54
C ARG A 134 4.74 -3.22 -32.36
N ALA A 135 5.29 -2.12 -31.83
CA ALA A 135 4.58 -1.24 -30.91
C ALA A 135 3.54 -0.38 -31.68
N TYR A 136 2.39 -0.12 -31.07
CA TYR A 136 1.28 0.64 -31.64
C TYR A 136 0.88 1.79 -30.71
N ALA A 137 1.06 3.03 -31.13
CA ALA A 137 0.60 4.23 -30.43
C ALA A 137 -0.44 4.95 -31.32
N THR A 138 -1.71 4.59 -31.16
CA THR A 138 -2.83 5.07 -32.00
C THR A 138 -3.63 6.20 -31.35
N GLY A 139 -3.52 6.39 -30.03
CA GLY A 139 -4.12 7.52 -29.32
C GLY A 139 -3.35 8.82 -29.60
N VAL A 140 -4.04 9.96 -29.59
CA VAL A 140 -3.40 11.29 -29.59
C VAL A 140 -2.57 11.46 -28.32
N ASP A 141 -1.36 12.00 -28.42
CA ASP A 141 -0.40 12.17 -27.32
C ASP A 141 -0.03 10.84 -26.60
N SER A 142 -0.27 9.69 -27.23
CA SER A 142 -0.02 8.38 -26.61
C SER A 142 1.43 7.93 -26.75
N THR A 143 1.90 7.13 -25.79
CA THR A 143 3.24 6.54 -25.79
C THR A 143 3.17 5.03 -25.60
N ALA A 144 3.66 4.26 -26.56
CA ALA A 144 3.80 2.80 -26.49
C ALA A 144 5.28 2.42 -26.53
N THR A 145 5.83 1.95 -25.41
CA THR A 145 7.25 1.59 -25.29
C THR A 145 7.38 0.12 -24.90
N GLY A 146 7.84 -0.70 -25.85
CA GLY A 146 8.04 -2.13 -25.69
C GLY A 146 7.52 -2.92 -26.88
N SER A 147 8.10 -4.10 -27.15
CA SER A 147 7.63 -4.99 -28.22
C SER A 147 6.16 -5.33 -28.02
N LEU A 148 5.35 -5.17 -29.07
CA LEU A 148 3.90 -5.41 -29.05
C LEU A 148 3.12 -4.58 -28.00
N SER A 149 3.69 -3.48 -27.50
CA SER A 149 2.94 -2.54 -26.64
C SER A 149 1.88 -1.80 -27.45
N ILE A 150 0.73 -1.49 -26.84
CA ILE A 150 -0.40 -0.84 -27.50
C ILE A 150 -0.92 0.30 -26.61
N ALA A 151 -0.78 1.55 -27.04
CA ALA A 151 -1.35 2.73 -26.40
C ALA A 151 -2.43 3.33 -27.31
N SER A 152 -3.70 3.03 -27.02
CA SER A 152 -4.85 3.46 -27.83
C SER A 152 -5.69 4.56 -27.17
N GLY A 153 -5.55 4.77 -25.86
CA GLY A 153 -6.18 5.90 -25.17
C GLY A 153 -5.45 7.22 -25.49
N LYS A 154 -6.16 8.34 -25.47
CA LYS A 154 -5.55 9.67 -25.58
C LYS A 154 -4.68 9.94 -24.35
N ASN A 155 -3.49 10.52 -24.54
CA ASN A 155 -2.55 10.82 -23.45
C ASN A 155 -2.24 9.58 -22.57
N SER A 156 -2.23 8.39 -23.17
CA SER A 156 -1.99 7.12 -22.47
C SER A 156 -0.55 6.64 -22.66
N VAL A 157 -0.06 5.85 -21.71
CA VAL A 157 1.28 5.27 -21.72
C VAL A 157 1.19 3.76 -21.52
N ALA A 158 1.55 2.97 -22.54
CA ALA A 158 1.75 1.53 -22.44
C ALA A 158 3.25 1.25 -22.27
N LEU A 159 3.65 0.82 -21.07
CA LEU A 159 5.05 0.67 -20.69
C LEU A 159 5.43 -0.80 -20.45
N GLY A 160 6.27 -1.32 -21.33
CA GLY A 160 6.78 -2.69 -21.34
C GLY A 160 6.21 -3.55 -22.48
N ALA A 161 6.87 -4.67 -22.76
CA ALA A 161 6.43 -5.59 -23.82
C ALA A 161 5.02 -6.13 -23.54
N ASN A 162 4.14 -6.12 -24.54
CA ASN A 162 2.73 -6.50 -24.42
C ASN A 162 1.92 -5.67 -23.39
N ALA A 163 2.38 -4.49 -23.00
CA ALA A 163 1.56 -3.56 -22.21
C ALA A 163 0.46 -2.97 -23.09
N VAL A 164 -0.73 -2.75 -22.51
CA VAL A 164 -1.88 -2.21 -23.26
C VAL A 164 -2.58 -1.14 -22.42
N ALA A 165 -2.51 0.11 -22.86
CA ALA A 165 -3.21 1.25 -22.26
C ALA A 165 -4.35 1.67 -23.19
N ARG A 166 -5.60 1.50 -22.75
CA ARG A 166 -6.79 1.74 -23.59
C ARG A 166 -7.55 2.99 -23.19
N ASN A 167 -7.44 3.38 -21.93
CA ASN A 167 -8.17 4.50 -21.39
C ASN A 167 -7.36 5.77 -21.56
N ASP A 168 -8.07 6.89 -21.68
CA ASP A 168 -7.44 8.19 -21.70
C ASP A 168 -6.74 8.47 -20.36
N ASN A 169 -5.56 9.10 -20.40
CA ASN A 169 -4.75 9.42 -19.22
C ASN A 169 -4.33 8.20 -18.37
N GLU A 170 -4.21 7.02 -18.98
CA GLU A 170 -3.78 5.78 -18.30
C GLU A 170 -2.28 5.52 -18.46
N VAL A 171 -1.61 5.09 -17.39
CA VAL A 171 -0.31 4.41 -17.48
C VAL A 171 -0.52 2.91 -17.19
N ASN A 172 -0.30 2.05 -18.18
CA ASN A 172 -0.46 0.61 -18.04
C ASN A 172 0.90 -0.12 -18.13
N ILE A 173 1.22 -0.91 -17.11
CA ILE A 173 2.41 -1.78 -17.05
C ILE A 173 2.05 -3.28 -17.06
N GLY A 174 0.80 -3.62 -17.36
CA GLY A 174 0.31 -5.00 -17.41
C GLY A 174 0.90 -5.82 -18.56
N ILE A 175 0.73 -7.13 -18.51
CA ILE A 175 1.08 -8.04 -19.61
C ILE A 175 -0.23 -8.56 -20.19
N TRP A 176 -0.47 -8.28 -21.46
CA TRP A 176 -1.70 -8.62 -22.15
C TRP A 176 -1.45 -9.59 -23.29
N THR A 177 -2.49 -10.31 -23.69
CA THR A 177 -2.49 -10.98 -24.99
C THR A 177 -2.74 -9.96 -26.08
N VAL A 178 -1.95 -10.02 -27.15
CA VAL A 178 -2.04 -9.13 -28.31
C VAL A 178 -2.27 -9.98 -29.54
N ALA A 179 -3.40 -9.78 -30.21
CA ALA A 179 -3.78 -10.60 -31.35
C ALA A 179 -3.23 -9.98 -32.64
N GLY A 180 -2.31 -10.69 -33.29
CA GLY A 180 -1.95 -10.45 -34.69
C GLY A 180 -1.15 -9.18 -35.01
N SER A 181 -1.06 -8.88 -36.31
CA SER A 181 -0.22 -7.84 -36.93
C SER A 181 -0.90 -6.48 -37.06
N GLY A 182 -2.03 -6.28 -36.39
CA GLY A 182 -2.90 -5.11 -36.57
C GLY A 182 -3.16 -4.29 -35.31
N GLY A 183 -2.38 -4.49 -34.24
CA GLY A 183 -2.50 -3.67 -33.02
C GLY A 183 -3.79 -3.90 -32.22
N THR A 184 -4.55 -4.95 -32.52
CA THR A 184 -5.76 -5.28 -31.78
C THR A 184 -5.38 -6.10 -30.54
N ALA A 185 -5.22 -5.41 -29.42
CA ALA A 185 -5.01 -6.06 -28.14
C ALA A 185 -6.24 -6.90 -27.75
N SER A 186 -6.01 -8.14 -27.31
CA SER A 186 -7.06 -8.94 -26.67
C SER A 186 -7.44 -8.31 -25.33
N ASN A 187 -8.70 -8.46 -24.91
CA ASN A 187 -9.18 -7.94 -23.63
C ASN A 187 -8.71 -8.75 -22.41
N THR A 188 -7.87 -9.77 -22.61
CA THR A 188 -7.37 -10.61 -21.52
C THR A 188 -5.95 -10.22 -21.12
N GLN A 189 -5.84 -9.63 -19.93
CA GLN A 189 -4.57 -9.49 -19.23
C GLN A 189 -4.11 -10.86 -18.74
N THR A 190 -2.89 -11.26 -19.09
CA THR A 190 -2.30 -12.57 -18.70
C THR A 190 -1.31 -12.47 -17.56
N GLY A 191 -0.89 -11.25 -17.20
CA GLY A 191 -0.01 -11.04 -16.05
C GLY A 191 0.13 -9.58 -15.64
N THR A 192 0.81 -9.39 -14.51
CA THR A 192 1.17 -8.08 -13.94
C THR A 192 2.67 -7.96 -13.82
N ARG A 193 3.17 -6.72 -13.73
CA ARG A 193 4.54 -6.43 -13.32
C ARG A 193 4.56 -5.94 -11.88
N THR A 194 5.62 -6.24 -11.15
CA THR A 194 5.89 -5.56 -9.88
C THR A 194 6.43 -4.16 -10.18
N LEU A 195 5.98 -3.17 -9.41
CA LEU A 195 6.54 -1.82 -9.42
C LEU A 195 7.35 -1.64 -8.13
N SER A 196 8.67 -1.78 -8.22
CA SER A 196 9.61 -1.69 -7.09
C SER A 196 10.44 -0.41 -7.15
N GLY A 197 11.09 -0.06 -6.03
CA GLY A 197 11.89 1.16 -5.90
C GLY A 197 11.11 2.41 -5.52
N LEU A 198 9.84 2.27 -5.13
CA LEU A 198 9.03 3.37 -4.61
C LEU A 198 9.49 3.76 -3.20
N SER A 199 9.82 5.04 -3.03
CA SER A 199 9.89 5.67 -1.71
C SER A 199 8.48 5.82 -1.12
N ASP A 200 8.39 6.16 0.16
CA ASP A 200 7.11 6.43 0.80
C ASP A 200 6.41 7.62 0.12
N GLY A 201 5.14 7.45 -0.24
CA GLY A 201 4.30 8.55 -0.71
C GLY A 201 3.96 9.52 0.42
N VAL A 202 4.13 10.80 0.18
CA VAL A 202 3.87 11.91 1.09
C VAL A 202 2.55 12.61 0.73
N ASN A 203 2.28 12.78 -0.57
CA ASN A 203 1.09 13.47 -1.06
C ASN A 203 -0.08 12.52 -1.35
N SER A 204 -1.29 13.06 -1.48
CA SER A 204 -2.52 12.28 -1.69
C SER A 204 -2.62 11.58 -3.05
N ASP A 205 -1.82 12.02 -4.02
CA ASP A 205 -1.76 11.55 -5.40
C ASP A 205 -0.51 10.69 -5.68
N GLU A 206 0.27 10.38 -4.65
CA GLU A 206 1.44 9.51 -4.77
C GLU A 206 1.08 8.04 -4.50
N ALA A 207 1.84 7.14 -5.13
CA ALA A 207 1.66 5.71 -4.92
C ALA A 207 2.11 5.30 -3.52
N VAL A 208 1.29 4.50 -2.84
CA VAL A 208 1.60 3.93 -1.52
C VAL A 208 2.46 2.67 -1.71
N ASN A 209 3.59 2.60 -1.02
CA ASN A 209 4.40 1.37 -1.01
C ASN A 209 3.95 0.38 0.08
N LYS A 210 4.48 -0.84 0.05
CA LYS A 210 4.10 -1.89 1.01
C LYS A 210 4.43 -1.54 2.47
N GLY A 211 5.53 -0.83 2.72
CA GLY A 211 5.95 -0.45 4.07
C GLY A 211 4.96 0.52 4.74
N GLN A 212 4.44 1.48 3.98
CA GLN A 212 3.39 2.38 4.44
C GLN A 212 2.09 1.64 4.75
N LEU A 213 1.68 0.70 3.87
CA LEU A 213 0.49 -0.13 4.10
C LEU A 213 0.63 -1.00 5.36
N ASP A 214 1.78 -1.65 5.55
CA ASP A 214 2.05 -2.48 6.72
C ASP A 214 2.05 -1.63 8.01
N THR A 215 2.60 -0.42 7.95
CA THR A 215 2.59 0.54 9.08
C THR A 215 1.17 0.97 9.42
N ALA A 216 0.38 1.38 8.42
CA ALA A 216 -1.01 1.77 8.62
C ALA A 216 -1.84 0.62 9.22
N LYS A 217 -1.63 -0.61 8.73
CA LYS A 217 -2.25 -1.82 9.28
C LYS A 217 -1.86 -2.05 10.74
N ALA A 218 -0.57 -1.92 11.08
CA ALA A 218 -0.09 -2.08 12.45
C ALA A 218 -0.68 -1.04 13.40
N SER A 219 -0.72 0.24 12.97
CA SER A 219 -1.34 1.32 13.74
C SER A 219 -2.83 1.10 13.98
N ALA A 220 -3.57 0.66 12.96
CA ALA A 220 -5.00 0.37 13.10
C ALA A 220 -5.27 -0.76 14.11
N ILE A 221 -4.48 -1.83 14.07
CA ILE A 221 -4.59 -2.94 15.03
C ILE A 221 -4.23 -2.47 16.45
N SER A 222 -3.16 -1.69 16.60
CA SER A 222 -2.74 -1.15 17.90
C SER A 222 -3.82 -0.29 18.55
N GLU A 223 -4.47 0.58 17.77
CA GLU A 223 -5.53 1.45 18.28
C GLU A 223 -6.79 0.66 18.66
N ALA A 224 -7.17 -0.33 17.84
CA ALA A 224 -8.31 -1.20 18.14
C ALA A 224 -8.10 -2.03 19.43
N ASN A 225 -6.89 -2.56 19.63
CA ASN A 225 -6.54 -3.29 20.85
C ASN A 225 -6.59 -2.37 22.06
N LYS A 226 -6.01 -1.17 21.96
CA LYS A 226 -6.05 -0.17 23.03
C LYS A 226 -7.49 0.18 23.43
N TYR A 227 -8.36 0.43 22.45
CA TYR A 227 -9.78 0.70 22.71
C TYR A 227 -10.46 -0.47 23.45
N THR A 228 -10.21 -1.70 23.00
CA THR A 228 -10.79 -2.91 23.62
C THR A 228 -10.29 -3.14 25.04
N ASP A 229 -8.98 -2.93 25.25
CA ASP A 229 -8.35 -3.09 26.57
C ASP A 229 -8.88 -2.05 27.56
N THR A 230 -9.05 -0.80 27.13
CA THR A 230 -9.69 0.25 27.95
C THR A 230 -11.13 -0.12 28.30
N ALA A 231 -11.96 -0.47 27.31
CA ALA A 231 -13.35 -0.84 27.56
C ALA A 231 -13.48 -2.04 28.53
N LYS A 232 -12.59 -3.02 28.40
CA LYS A 232 -12.53 -4.18 29.31
C LYS A 232 -12.11 -3.77 30.72
N ALA A 233 -11.11 -2.90 30.85
CA ALA A 233 -10.64 -2.40 32.14
C ALA A 233 -11.74 -1.59 32.86
N ASP A 234 -12.48 -0.77 32.11
CA ASP A 234 -13.59 0.03 32.62
C ASP A 234 -14.73 -0.87 33.09
N ALA A 235 -15.16 -1.83 32.26
CA ALA A 235 -16.21 -2.79 32.62
C ALA A 235 -15.85 -3.61 33.87
N ILE A 236 -14.58 -4.03 34.00
CA ILE A 236 -14.10 -4.73 35.19
C ILE A 236 -14.11 -3.81 36.42
N SER A 237 -13.71 -2.55 36.28
CA SER A 237 -13.69 -1.58 37.37
C SER A 237 -15.09 -1.22 37.85
N GLU A 238 -16.02 -1.03 36.92
CA GLU A 238 -17.44 -0.80 37.18
C GLU A 238 -18.06 -1.99 37.91
N ALA A 239 -17.86 -3.22 37.40
CA ALA A 239 -18.37 -4.44 38.05
C ALA A 239 -17.83 -4.64 39.48
N LYS A 240 -16.54 -4.31 39.71
CA LYS A 240 -15.95 -4.34 41.05
C LYS A 240 -16.60 -3.30 41.97
N SER A 241 -16.74 -2.07 41.51
CA SER A 241 -17.39 -1.00 42.28
C SER A 241 -18.81 -1.37 42.69
N TYR A 242 -19.60 -1.94 41.77
CA TYR A 242 -20.94 -2.45 42.06
C TYR A 242 -20.92 -3.56 43.11
N THR A 243 -20.02 -4.53 42.96
CA THR A 243 -19.90 -5.67 43.89
C THR A 243 -19.47 -5.20 45.29
N ASP A 244 -18.49 -4.30 45.38
CA ASP A 244 -17.98 -3.75 46.64
C ASP A 244 -19.04 -2.92 47.36
N THR A 245 -19.80 -2.11 46.60
CA THR A 245 -20.93 -1.33 47.13
C THR A 245 -22.02 -2.26 47.68
N ALA A 246 -22.45 -3.25 46.89
CA ALA A 246 -23.47 -4.21 47.31
C ALA A 246 -23.02 -5.02 48.54
N LYS A 247 -21.77 -5.47 48.57
CA LYS A 247 -21.19 -6.20 49.70
C LYS A 247 -21.13 -5.34 50.96
N THR A 248 -20.73 -4.07 50.83
CA THR A 248 -20.68 -3.12 51.95
C THR A 248 -22.07 -2.87 52.52
N ALA A 249 -23.07 -2.65 51.66
CA ALA A 249 -24.46 -2.46 52.06
C ALA A 249 -25.00 -3.70 52.80
N ALA A 250 -24.81 -4.90 52.25
CA ALA A 250 -25.27 -6.15 52.87
C ALA A 250 -24.62 -6.39 54.25
N ILE A 251 -23.31 -6.12 54.38
CA ILE A 251 -22.61 -6.23 55.67
C ILE A 251 -23.15 -5.20 56.67
N SER A 252 -23.40 -3.96 56.24
CA SER A 252 -23.95 -2.91 57.10
C SER A 252 -25.35 -3.24 57.59
N GLU A 253 -26.21 -3.75 56.70
CA GLU A 253 -27.57 -4.17 57.04
C GLU A 253 -27.57 -5.35 58.00
N ALA A 254 -26.78 -6.39 57.74
CA ALA A 254 -26.64 -7.55 58.62
C ALA A 254 -26.13 -7.17 60.02
N LYS A 255 -25.17 -6.24 60.10
CA LYS A 255 -24.72 -5.67 61.38
C LYS A 255 -25.85 -4.92 62.08
N GLY A 256 -26.60 -4.08 61.37
CA GLY A 256 -27.75 -3.37 61.92
C GLY A 256 -28.79 -4.30 62.54
N TYR A 257 -29.15 -5.39 61.84
CA TYR A 257 -30.04 -6.42 62.41
C TYR A 257 -29.43 -7.09 63.65
N THR A 258 -28.15 -7.48 63.59
CA THR A 258 -27.47 -8.16 64.70
C THR A 258 -27.36 -7.25 65.94
N ASP A 259 -27.02 -5.99 65.76
CA ASP A 259 -26.90 -4.99 66.82
C ASP A 259 -28.26 -4.68 67.45
N THR A 260 -29.31 -4.57 66.63
CA THR A 260 -30.69 -4.37 67.09
C THR A 260 -31.16 -5.57 67.91
N ALA A 261 -31.00 -6.79 67.39
CA ALA A 261 -31.38 -8.02 68.09
C ALA A 261 -30.61 -8.19 69.41
N LYS A 262 -29.30 -7.93 69.40
CA LYS A 262 -28.47 -7.97 70.60
C LYS A 262 -28.92 -6.94 71.64
N THR A 263 -29.21 -5.71 71.21
CA THR A 263 -29.70 -4.65 72.11
C THR A 263 -31.05 -5.00 72.72
N ALA A 264 -31.98 -5.55 71.93
CA ALA A 264 -33.28 -6.01 72.40
C ALA A 264 -33.13 -7.14 73.42
N ALA A 265 -32.34 -8.17 73.12
CA ALA A 265 -32.11 -9.31 74.02
C ALA A 265 -31.47 -8.87 75.35
N ILE A 266 -30.48 -7.97 75.32
CA ILE A 266 -29.87 -7.41 76.53
C ILE A 266 -30.89 -6.61 77.35
N SER A 267 -31.75 -5.82 76.70
CA SER A 267 -32.76 -5.00 77.37
C SER A 267 -33.85 -5.86 78.02
N GLU A 268 -34.31 -6.89 77.31
CA GLU A 268 -35.29 -7.85 77.81
C GLU A 268 -34.72 -8.65 79.00
N ALA A 269 -33.49 -9.16 78.89
CA ALA A 269 -32.83 -9.88 79.99
C ALA A 269 -32.66 -9.00 81.24
N LYS A 270 -32.32 -7.71 81.07
CA LYS A 270 -32.29 -6.73 82.18
C LYS A 270 -33.66 -6.56 82.81
N SER A 271 -34.70 -6.32 82.01
CA SER A 271 -36.07 -6.17 82.50
C SER A 271 -36.55 -7.39 83.30
N TYR A 272 -36.28 -8.61 82.81
CA TYR A 272 -36.58 -9.83 83.55
C TYR A 272 -35.82 -9.90 84.87
N THR A 273 -34.52 -9.61 84.86
CA THR A 273 -33.68 -9.63 86.07
C THR A 273 -34.15 -8.60 87.09
N ASP A 274 -34.48 -7.38 86.66
CA ASP A 274 -34.97 -6.31 87.52
C ASP A 274 -36.35 -6.62 88.11
N THR A 275 -37.25 -7.22 87.30
CA THR A 275 -38.57 -7.66 87.75
C THR A 275 -38.46 -8.77 88.79
N ALA A 276 -37.65 -9.81 88.51
CA ALA A 276 -37.42 -10.92 89.42
C ALA A 276 -36.78 -10.45 90.73
N LYS A 277 -35.79 -9.55 90.65
CA LYS A 277 -35.17 -8.93 91.82
C LYS A 277 -36.17 -8.13 92.64
N THR A 278 -37.03 -7.34 92.00
CA THR A 278 -38.06 -6.54 92.67
C THR A 278 -39.09 -7.43 93.37
N ALA A 279 -39.53 -8.51 92.70
CA ALA A 279 -40.46 -9.49 93.26
C ALA A 279 -39.85 -10.19 94.49
N ALA A 280 -38.62 -10.70 94.37
CA ALA A 280 -37.91 -11.36 95.47
C ALA A 280 -37.71 -10.42 96.68
N ILE A 281 -37.35 -9.15 96.45
CA ILE A 281 -37.25 -8.14 97.52
C ILE A 281 -38.61 -7.88 98.18
N SER A 282 -39.69 -7.81 97.38
CA SER A 282 -41.04 -7.55 97.90
C SER A 282 -41.58 -8.72 98.71
N GLU A 283 -41.36 -9.95 98.25
CA GLU A 283 -41.72 -11.17 98.95
C GLU A 283 -40.94 -11.31 100.26
N ALA A 284 -39.62 -11.10 100.24
CA ALA A 284 -38.79 -11.11 101.44
C ALA A 284 -39.24 -10.06 102.48
N LYS A 285 -39.64 -8.86 102.02
CA LYS A 285 -40.23 -7.83 102.89
C LYS A 285 -41.56 -8.29 103.49
N SER A 286 -42.48 -8.82 102.69
CA SER A 286 -43.77 -9.34 103.15
C SER A 286 -43.61 -10.45 104.20
N TYR A 287 -42.71 -11.41 103.96
CA TYR A 287 -42.35 -12.44 104.94
C TYR A 287 -41.81 -11.84 106.23
N THR A 288 -40.89 -10.88 106.14
CA THR A 288 -40.31 -10.20 107.30
C THR A 288 -41.37 -9.43 108.09
N ASP A 289 -42.26 -8.71 107.41
CA ASP A 289 -43.33 -7.93 108.02
C ASP A 289 -44.38 -8.82 108.68
N THR A 290 -44.74 -9.94 108.03
CA THR A 290 -45.66 -10.94 108.59
C THR A 290 -45.07 -11.61 109.83
N ALA A 291 -43.82 -12.07 109.75
CA ALA A 291 -43.12 -12.68 110.87
C ALA A 291 -42.97 -11.70 112.04
N LYS A 292 -42.63 -10.43 111.75
CA LYS A 292 -42.56 -9.36 112.74
C LYS A 292 -43.92 -9.10 113.39
N THR A 293 -45.00 -9.06 112.60
CA THR A 293 -46.37 -8.85 113.11
C THR A 293 -46.83 -10.02 113.99
N ALA A 294 -46.55 -11.25 113.58
CA ALA A 294 -46.84 -12.46 114.34
C ALA A 294 -46.08 -12.46 115.67
N ALA A 295 -44.78 -12.20 115.65
CA ALA A 295 -43.95 -12.11 116.86
C ALA A 295 -44.44 -11.03 117.83
N ILE A 296 -44.83 -9.85 117.32
CA ILE A 296 -45.41 -8.77 118.13
C ILE A 296 -46.76 -9.21 118.74
N SER A 297 -47.61 -9.91 117.97
CA SER A 297 -48.93 -10.36 118.42
C SER A 297 -48.82 -11.46 119.47
N GLU A 298 -47.90 -12.40 119.29
CA GLU A 298 -47.58 -13.45 120.25
C GLU A 298 -47.03 -12.85 121.55
N ALA A 299 -46.07 -11.92 121.45
CA ALA A 299 -45.55 -11.20 122.61
C ALA A 299 -46.65 -10.43 123.38
N LYS A 300 -47.59 -9.80 122.66
CA LYS A 300 -48.77 -9.16 123.28
C LYS A 300 -49.67 -10.18 123.97
N SER A 301 -50.00 -11.29 123.31
CA SER A 301 -50.82 -12.37 123.90
C SER A 301 -50.19 -12.95 125.17
N TYR A 302 -48.89 -13.21 125.15
CA TYR A 302 -48.15 -13.63 126.36
C TYR A 302 -48.22 -12.57 127.46
N THR A 303 -48.03 -11.29 127.12
CA THR A 303 -48.10 -10.19 128.09
C THR A 303 -49.51 -10.06 128.68
N ASP A 304 -50.56 -10.16 127.85
CA ASP A 304 -51.96 -10.07 128.27
C ASP A 304 -52.38 -11.28 129.11
N THR A 305 -51.93 -12.48 128.75
CA THR A 305 -52.15 -13.71 129.52
C THR A 305 -51.45 -13.64 130.86
N ALA A 306 -50.17 -13.26 130.90
CA ALA A 306 -49.40 -13.07 132.13
C ALA A 306 -50.03 -11.99 133.02
N LYS A 307 -50.50 -10.88 132.42
CA LYS A 307 -51.23 -9.82 133.13
C LYS A 307 -52.55 -10.34 133.69
N THR A 308 -53.31 -11.13 132.93
CA THR A 308 -54.58 -11.72 133.37
C THR A 308 -54.39 -12.74 134.49
N ALA A 309 -53.34 -13.58 134.40
CA ALA A 309 -52.95 -14.52 135.43
C ALA A 309 -52.54 -13.79 136.72
N ALA A 310 -51.70 -12.76 136.62
CA ALA A 310 -51.32 -11.93 137.77
C ALA A 310 -52.53 -11.24 138.42
N ILE A 311 -53.48 -10.73 137.63
CA ILE A 311 -54.74 -10.15 138.13
C ILE A 311 -55.61 -11.23 138.82
N SER A 312 -55.70 -12.42 138.25
CA SER A 312 -56.50 -13.53 138.81
C SER A 312 -55.90 -14.08 140.09
N GLU A 313 -54.57 -14.20 140.15
CA GLU A 313 -53.82 -14.58 141.35
C GLU A 313 -54.02 -13.53 142.45
N ALA A 314 -53.88 -12.24 142.14
CA ALA A 314 -54.19 -11.15 143.07
C ALA A 314 -55.65 -11.19 143.58
N LYS A 315 -56.61 -11.50 142.71
CA LYS A 315 -58.02 -11.71 143.13
C LYS A 315 -58.19 -12.92 144.04
N SER A 316 -57.52 -14.05 143.79
CA SER A 316 -57.60 -15.22 144.67
C SER A 316 -57.09 -14.93 146.10
N TYR A 317 -56.05 -14.10 146.23
CA TYR A 317 -55.59 -13.62 147.54
C TYR A 317 -56.60 -12.70 148.22
N THR A 318 -57.48 -12.04 147.46
CA THR A 318 -58.52 -11.16 148.00
C THR A 318 -59.77 -11.95 148.42
N ASP A 319 -60.13 -13.01 147.68
CA ASP A 319 -61.31 -13.84 147.94
C ASP A 319 -61.10 -14.90 149.04
N THR A 320 -59.84 -15.26 149.35
CA THR A 320 -59.51 -16.15 150.48
C THR A 320 -59.47 -15.40 151.83
N ALA A 321 -59.70 -14.07 151.82
CA ALA A 321 -59.67 -13.20 152.99
C ALA A 321 -61.06 -12.86 153.58
N LYS A 322 -62.11 -13.62 153.24
CA LYS A 322 -63.47 -13.52 153.81
C LYS A 322 -63.95 -14.88 154.32
#